data_AF-A0A7Y3MHP9-F1
#
_entry.id   AF-A0A7Y3MHP9-F1
#
_cell.length_a   1.000
_cell.length_b   1.000
_cell.length_c   1.000
_cell.angle_alpha   90.00
_cell.angle_beta   90.00
_cell.angle_gamma   90.00
#
_symmetry.space_group_name_H-M   'P 1'
#
loop_
_entity.id
_entity.type
_entity.pdbx_description
1 polymer ?
#
loop_
_entity_poly.entity_id
_entity_poly.type
_entity_poly.pdbx_seq_one_letter_code
_entity_poly.pdbx_strand_id
1 'polypeptide(L)' 'MSSNPHYPHLLEPLDLGFTELKNRVLMGSMHTGLEDREKNFPKLARYFAERAEGGVAIS' A
#
# COMPACT_ATOMS: atom_id res chain seq x y z
N MET A 1 -0.63 2.12 20.49
CA MET A 1 0.04 2.44 19.21
C MET A 1 1.25 3.28 19.54
N SER A 2 2.45 2.75 19.33
CA SER A 2 3.69 3.45 19.72
C SER A 2 3.89 4.69 18.87
N SER A 3 3.90 5.87 19.48
CA SER A 3 4.21 7.13 18.81
C SER A 3 5.66 7.10 18.33
N ASN A 4 5.88 7.13 17.02
CA ASN A 4 7.21 7.30 16.45
C ASN A 4 7.59 8.79 16.59
N PRO A 5 8.62 9.15 17.40
CA PRO A 5 8.95 10.55 17.68
C PRO A 5 9.47 11.30 16.45
N HIS A 6 9.94 10.59 15.41
CA HIS A 6 10.41 11.20 14.17
C HIS A 6 9.31 11.31 13.10
N TYR A 7 8.31 10.43 13.15
CA TYR A 7 7.24 10.35 12.15
C TYR A 7 5.87 10.21 12.82
N PRO A 8 5.42 11.25 13.54
CA PRO A 8 4.21 11.18 14.36
C PRO A 8 2.96 10.86 13.51
N HIS A 9 2.87 11.43 12.30
CA HIS A 9 1.68 11.32 11.45
C HIS A 9 1.68 10.13 10.50
N LEU A 10 2.81 9.44 10.33
CA LEU A 10 2.98 8.47 9.23
C LEU A 10 1.97 7.31 9.32
N LEU A 11 1.73 6.82 10.54
CA LEU A 11 0.83 5.70 10.82
C LEU A 11 -0.53 6.15 11.35
N GLU A 12 -0.80 7.46 11.37
CA GLU A 12 -2.11 7.98 11.74
C GLU A 12 -3.10 7.76 10.58
N PRO A 13 -4.37 7.40 10.88
CA PRO A 13 -5.41 7.32 9.87
C PRO A 13 -5.60 8.63 9.11
N LEU A 14 -6.09 8.52 7.87
CA LEU A 14 -6.43 9.67 7.02
C LEU A 14 -7.84 9.51 6.45
N ASP A 15 -8.73 10.37 6.91
CA ASP A 15 -10.07 10.52 6.35
C ASP A 15 -10.03 11.30 5.02
N LEU A 16 -10.64 10.73 3.98
CA LEU A 16 -10.76 11.32 2.64
C LEU A 16 -12.18 11.80 2.33
N GLY A 17 -13.08 11.78 3.31
CA GLY A 17 -14.48 12.20 3.21
C GLY A 17 -15.44 11.11 2.68
N PHE A 18 -14.94 10.15 1.89
CA PHE A 18 -15.73 9.01 1.39
C PHE A 18 -15.20 7.65 1.86
N THR A 19 -13.98 7.62 2.41
CA THR A 19 -13.30 6.44 2.94
C THR A 19 -12.22 6.87 3.92
N GLU A 20 -11.75 5.95 4.75
CA GLU A 20 -10.64 6.17 5.67
C GLU A 20 -9.46 5.27 5.28
N LEU A 21 -8.27 5.87 5.15
CA LEU A 21 -7.02 5.15 5.00
C LEU A 21 -6.46 4.82 6.39
N LYS A 22 -6.07 3.57 6.61
CA LYS A 22 -5.50 3.10 7.89
C LYS A 22 -4.18 3.79 8.29
N ASN A 23 -3.45 4.35 7.33
CA ASN A 23 -2.22 5.13 7.53
C ASN A 23 -1.90 5.94 6.26
N ARG A 24 -0.81 6.70 6.30
CA ARG A 24 -0.36 7.57 5.19
C ARG A 24 0.71 6.93 4.30
N VAL A 25 0.84 5.60 4.33
CA VAL A 25 1.81 4.86 3.50
C VAL A 25 1.14 4.46 2.19
N LEU A 26 1.65 5.02 1.10
CA LEU A 26 1.20 4.76 -0.26
C LEU A 26 2.25 3.95 -1.02
N MET A 27 1.81 2.91 -1.72
CA MET A 27 2.62 2.24 -2.71
C MET A 27 2.47 3.00 -4.03
N GLY A 28 3.57 3.59 -4.50
CA GLY A 28 3.58 4.36 -5.74
C GLY A 28 3.31 3.49 -6.96
N SER A 29 2.76 4.09 -8.02
CA SER A 29 2.60 3.46 -9.32
C SER A 29 3.97 2.99 -9.85
N MET A 30 4.06 1.72 -10.24
CA MET A 30 5.29 1.09 -10.74
C MET A 30 4.99 0.24 -11.98
N HIS A 31 5.84 0.38 -13.01
CA HIS A 31 5.85 -0.54 -14.14
C HIS A 31 6.77 -1.72 -13.79
N THR A 32 6.19 -2.90 -13.52
CA THR A 32 6.93 -4.04 -12.95
C THR A 32 7.41 -5.04 -14.00
N GLY A 33 6.92 -4.94 -15.22
CA GLY A 33 7.05 -5.95 -16.29
C GLY A 33 6.24 -7.24 -16.05
N LEU A 34 5.48 -7.33 -14.95
CA LEU A 34 4.57 -8.45 -14.67
C LEU A 34 3.20 -8.25 -15.33
N GLU A 35 2.87 -7.02 -15.67
CA GLU A 35 1.64 -6.61 -16.35
C GLU A 35 1.60 -7.01 -17.83
N ASP A 36 2.75 -7.24 -18.47
CA ASP A 36 2.84 -7.39 -19.94
C ASP A 36 2.29 -8.72 -20.47
N ARG A 37 2.09 -9.72 -19.61
CA ARG A 37 1.64 -11.05 -20.03
C ARG A 37 0.66 -11.61 -19.01
N GLU A 38 -0.51 -12.06 -19.46
CA GLU A 38 -1.56 -12.62 -18.60
C GLU A 38 -1.06 -13.76 -17.70
N LYS A 39 -0.12 -14.58 -18.19
CA LYS A 39 0.52 -15.64 -17.41
C LYS A 39 1.25 -15.16 -16.14
N ASN A 40 1.61 -13.88 -16.08
CA ASN A 40 2.29 -13.27 -14.94
C ASN A 40 1.30 -12.62 -13.95
N PHE A 41 0.00 -12.55 -14.25
CA PHE A 41 -0.99 -11.97 -13.33
C PHE A 41 -1.02 -12.63 -11.96
N PRO A 42 -0.84 -13.95 -11.78
CA PRO A 42 -0.72 -14.53 -10.44
C PRO A 42 0.47 -13.97 -9.66
N LYS A 43 1.58 -13.66 -10.34
CA LYS A 43 2.76 -13.03 -9.72
C LYS A 43 2.48 -11.58 -9.37
N LEU A 44 1.78 -10.84 -10.25
CA LEU A 44 1.37 -9.46 -9.98
C LEU A 44 0.38 -9.38 -8.80
N ALA A 45 -0.58 -10.30 -8.73
CA ALA A 45 -1.51 -10.41 -7.61
C ALA A 45 -0.79 -10.71 -6.29
N ARG A 46 0.14 -11.67 -6.30
CA ARG A 46 0.98 -11.96 -5.12
C ARG A 46 1.83 -10.76 -4.71
N TYR A 47 2.39 -10.05 -5.69
CA TYR A 47 3.16 -8.84 -5.48
C TYR A 47 2.33 -7.80 -4.70
N PHE A 48 1.12 -7.46 -5.14
CA PHE A 48 0.26 -6.52 -4.39
C PHE A 48 -0.19 -7.05 -3.04
N ALA A 49 -0.56 -8.34 -2.95
CA ALA A 49 -1.00 -8.96 -1.69
C ALA A 49 0.06 -8.82 -0.58
N GLU A 50 1.33 -9.05 -0.89
CA GLU A 50 2.43 -8.91 0.08
C GLU A 50 2.58 -7.47 0.60
N ARG A 51 2.30 -6.43 -0.20
CA ARG A 51 2.38 -5.04 0.25
C ARG A 51 1.16 -4.66 1.10
N ALA A 52 -0.01 -5.17 0.74
CA ALA A 52 -1.22 -5.00 1.53
C ALA A 52 -1.08 -5.65 2.92
N GLU A 53 -0.56 -6.88 2.97
CA GLU A 53 -0.18 -7.59 4.20
C GLU A 53 0.90 -6.83 4.99
N GLY A 54 1.86 -6.21 4.30
CA GLY A 54 2.90 -5.35 4.88
C GLY A 54 2.41 -4.00 5.42
N GLY A 55 1.12 -3.67 5.27
CA GLY A 55 0.54 -2.50 5.92
C GLY A 55 0.43 -1.23 5.07
N VAL A 56 0.68 -1.29 3.76
CA VAL A 56 0.34 -0.17 2.84
C VAL A 56 -1.17 0.13 2.93
N ALA A 57 -1.52 1.42 2.96
CA ALA A 57 -2.91 1.86 2.94
C ALA A 57 -3.54 1.79 1.55
N ILE A 58 -2.78 2.11 0.50
CA ILE A 58 -3.25 2.10 -0.88
C ILE A 58 -2.13 1.73 -1.86
N SER A 59 -2.47 0.90 -2.85
CA SER A 59 -1.59 0.39 -3.91
C SER A 59 -2.24 0.54 -5.27
#